data_AF-A0A0C2DBV7-F1
#
_entry.id   AF-A0A0C2DBV7-F1
#
_cell.length_a   1.000
_cell.length_b   1.000
_cell.length_c   1.000
_cell.angle_alpha   90.00
_cell.angle_beta   90.00
_cell.angle_gamma   90.00
#
_symmetry.space_group_name_H-M   'P 1'
#
loop_
_entity.id
_entity.type
_entity.pdbx_description
1 polymer ?
#
loop_
_entity_poly.entity_id
_entity_poly.type
_entity_poly.pdbx_seq_one_letter_code
_entity_poly.pdbx_strand_id
1 'polypeptide(L)'
;MKTKTHLSNTTCEIETSDIIECYDCVTGAEVSLYCRSSEGQTIANIECPTENQVALCTANGHLNKLVFHFATSIISTECIASCPGGTVRFTVKGTLQFVNDNLLEGDTKSETVTRNTPKDMSFLGDLPDLPNHMDDP
;
A
#
# COMPACT_ATOMS: atom_id res chain seq x y z
N MET A 1 -11.86 -29.77 -27.75
CA MET A 1 -11.16 -29.34 -26.54
C MET A 1 -12.18 -29.27 -25.41
N LYS A 2 -12.04 -30.10 -24.36
CA LYS A 2 -12.94 -30.09 -23.18
C LYS A 2 -12.17 -29.47 -22.02
N THR A 3 -12.57 -28.30 -21.56
CA THR A 3 -12.03 -27.67 -20.36
C THR A 3 -12.63 -28.36 -19.13
N LYS A 4 -11.77 -28.91 -18.26
CA LYS A 4 -12.18 -29.51 -16.99
C LYS A 4 -11.97 -28.44 -15.91
N THR A 5 -13.05 -27.84 -15.43
CA THR A 5 -12.98 -26.86 -14.34
C THR A 5 -12.68 -27.61 -13.04
N HIS A 6 -11.48 -27.42 -12.50
CA HIS A 6 -11.13 -27.97 -11.19
C HIS A 6 -11.61 -26.99 -10.11
N LEU A 7 -12.81 -27.25 -9.57
CA LEU A 7 -13.33 -26.48 -8.45
C LEU A 7 -12.66 -26.98 -7.17
N SER A 8 -11.70 -26.20 -6.66
CA SER A 8 -11.10 -26.46 -5.35
C SER A 8 -12.10 -26.07 -4.25
N ASN A 9 -12.24 -26.92 -3.24
CA ASN A 9 -13.01 -26.63 -2.03
C ASN A 9 -12.07 -26.36 -0.83
N THR A 10 -10.90 -25.77 -1.10
CA THR A 10 -9.89 -25.49 -0.08
C THR A 10 -10.39 -24.44 0.92
N THR A 11 -10.46 -24.81 2.19
CA THR A 11 -10.78 -23.89 3.30
C THR A 11 -9.49 -23.26 3.84
N CYS A 12 -9.63 -22.19 4.62
CA CYS A 12 -8.51 -21.47 5.21
C CYS A 12 -8.72 -21.27 6.71
N GLU A 13 -7.64 -21.39 7.47
CA GLU A 13 -7.53 -21.03 8.87
C GLU A 13 -6.66 -19.77 8.96
N ILE A 14 -7.09 -18.82 9.80
CA ILE A 14 -6.50 -17.50 9.91
C ILE A 14 -6.20 -17.21 11.38
N GLU A 15 -4.99 -16.77 11.64
CA GLU A 15 -4.59 -16.19 12.92
C GLU A 15 -3.88 -14.86 12.66
N THR A 16 -4.04 -13.90 13.56
CA THR A 16 -3.48 -12.55 13.39
C THR A 16 -2.78 -12.09 14.65
N SER A 17 -1.69 -11.34 14.49
CA SER A 17 -1.08 -10.57 15.56
C SER A 17 -1.95 -9.35 15.90
N ASP A 18 -1.60 -8.65 16.97
CA ASP A 18 -2.06 -7.28 17.13
C ASP A 18 -1.46 -6.40 16.01
N ILE A 19 -2.22 -5.41 15.57
CA ILE A 19 -1.76 -4.41 14.61
C ILE A 19 -0.94 -3.34 15.33
N ILE A 20 0.18 -2.95 14.73
CA ILE A 20 1.17 -2.04 15.30
C ILE A 20 1.51 -0.90 14.33
N GLU A 21 2.42 -0.02 14.74
CA GLU A 21 2.88 1.19 14.02
C GLU A 21 1.93 2.39 14.15
N CYS A 22 1.51 3.02 13.05
CA CYS A 22 0.92 4.35 13.08
C CYS A 22 -0.48 4.47 12.47
N TYR A 23 -1.22 5.47 12.93
CA TYR A 23 -2.43 5.98 12.29
C TYR A 23 -2.18 7.41 11.77
N ASP A 24 -2.97 7.86 10.80
CA ASP A 24 -2.81 9.14 10.07
C ASP A 24 -1.44 9.31 9.37
N CYS A 25 -0.84 8.19 8.93
CA CYS A 25 0.47 8.17 8.29
C CYS A 25 0.46 7.43 6.94
N VAL A 26 1.39 7.78 6.05
CA VAL A 26 1.57 7.15 4.72
C VAL A 26 2.07 5.72 4.83
N THR A 27 2.95 5.43 5.80
CA THR A 27 3.49 4.07 6.03
C THR A 27 2.39 3.07 6.38
N GLY A 28 1.35 3.53 7.09
CA GLY A 28 0.27 2.69 7.58
C GLY A 28 0.66 1.88 8.82
N ALA A 29 -0.21 0.92 9.14
CA ALA A 29 -0.12 0.03 10.28
C ALA A 29 -0.01 -1.42 9.82
N GLU A 30 0.90 -2.18 10.42
CA GLU A 30 1.20 -3.55 10.01
C GLU A 30 0.53 -4.58 10.94
N VAL A 31 -0.05 -5.62 10.33
CA VAL A 31 -0.45 -6.85 11.01
C VAL A 31 0.19 -8.06 10.34
N SER A 32 0.69 -8.98 11.16
CA SER A 32 1.11 -10.30 10.71
C SER A 32 -0.10 -11.24 10.69
N LEU A 33 -0.38 -11.84 9.54
CA LEU A 33 -1.46 -12.79 9.33
C LEU A 33 -0.91 -14.16 8.96
N TYR A 34 -1.08 -15.14 9.84
CA TYR A 34 -0.83 -16.54 9.53
C TYR A 34 -2.04 -17.11 8.79
N CYS A 35 -1.82 -17.63 7.59
CA CYS A 35 -2.84 -18.32 6.81
C CYS A 35 -2.44 -19.76 6.48
N ARG A 36 -3.27 -20.72 6.87
CA ARG A 36 -3.12 -22.13 6.50
C ARG A 36 -4.30 -22.59 5.66
N SER A 37 -4.02 -23.19 4.50
CA SER A 37 -5.04 -23.82 3.67
C SER A 37 -5.22 -25.29 4.04
N SER A 38 -6.42 -25.83 3.84
CA SER A 38 -6.67 -27.26 4.05
C SER A 38 -5.96 -28.17 3.05
N GLU A 39 -5.70 -27.66 1.84
CA GLU A 39 -5.00 -28.37 0.78
C GLU A 39 -4.27 -27.38 -0.14
N GLY A 40 -3.05 -27.76 -0.54
CA GLY A 40 -2.29 -27.06 -1.56
C GLY A 40 -1.98 -25.60 -1.21
N GLN A 41 -1.77 -24.80 -2.25
CA GLN A 41 -1.58 -23.36 -2.15
C GLN A 41 -2.82 -22.66 -2.70
N THR A 42 -3.29 -21.62 -2.02
CA THR A 42 -4.38 -20.75 -2.48
C THR A 42 -4.14 -19.30 -2.07
N ILE A 43 -4.88 -18.38 -2.68
CA ILE A 43 -4.94 -16.98 -2.27
C ILE A 43 -6.28 -16.76 -1.58
N ALA A 44 -6.25 -16.21 -0.37
CA ALA A 44 -7.44 -15.74 0.33
C ALA A 44 -7.66 -14.26 0.00
N ASN A 45 -8.90 -13.90 -0.35
CA ASN A 45 -9.32 -12.50 -0.40
C ASN A 45 -9.68 -12.05 1.01
N ILE A 46 -9.10 -10.95 1.48
CA ILE A 46 -9.35 -10.39 2.81
C ILE A 46 -10.17 -9.11 2.63
N GLU A 47 -11.37 -9.09 3.19
CA GLU A 47 -12.28 -7.95 3.14
C GLU A 47 -12.39 -7.34 4.54
N CYS A 48 -11.94 -6.10 4.68
CA CYS A 48 -12.11 -5.30 5.89
C CYS A 48 -12.91 -4.03 5.53
N PRO A 49 -13.56 -3.37 6.51
CA PRO A 49 -14.29 -2.11 6.31
C PRO A 49 -13.47 -0.96 5.70
N THR A 50 -12.17 -0.91 5.99
CA THR A 50 -11.27 0.14 5.48
C THR A 50 -10.80 -0.15 4.07
N GLU A 51 -10.34 -1.37 3.82
CA GLU A 51 -9.73 -1.78 2.56
C GLU A 51 -9.67 -3.30 2.42
N ASN A 52 -9.43 -3.75 1.19
CA ASN A 52 -9.29 -5.17 0.86
C ASN A 52 -7.82 -5.52 0.65
N GLN A 53 -7.45 -6.71 1.11
CA GLN A 53 -6.10 -7.25 1.03
C GLN A 53 -6.12 -8.68 0.47
N VAL A 54 -4.95 -9.24 0.20
CA VAL A 54 -4.79 -10.64 -0.21
C VAL A 54 -3.76 -11.34 0.66
N ALA A 55 -4.00 -12.62 0.95
CA ALA A 55 -3.07 -13.45 1.72
C ALA A 55 -2.76 -14.76 0.97
N LEU A 56 -1.48 -15.12 0.93
CA LEU A 56 -1.04 -16.43 0.51
C LEU A 56 -1.30 -17.44 1.63
N CYS A 57 -1.93 -18.55 1.29
CA CYS A 57 -2.22 -19.65 2.20
C CYS A 57 -1.59 -20.92 1.67
N THR A 58 -0.88 -21.65 2.53
CA THR A 58 -0.29 -22.95 2.17
C THR A 58 -0.68 -24.01 3.19
N ALA A 59 -0.59 -25.29 2.82
CA ALA A 59 -0.89 -26.40 3.71
C ALA A 59 -0.01 -26.42 4.99
N ASN A 60 1.21 -25.89 4.91
CA ASN A 60 2.11 -25.73 6.07
C ASN A 60 1.90 -24.42 6.82
N GLY A 61 1.00 -23.56 6.34
CA GLY A 61 0.85 -22.19 6.78
C GLY A 61 1.83 -21.23 6.12
N HIS A 62 1.43 -19.98 6.00
CA HIS A 62 2.27 -18.90 5.50
C HIS A 62 2.03 -17.63 6.31
N LEU A 63 3.11 -16.92 6.65
CA LEU A 63 3.04 -15.66 7.35
C LEU A 63 2.99 -14.52 6.33
N ASN A 64 1.86 -13.82 6.30
CA ASN A 64 1.61 -12.67 5.46
C ASN A 64 1.80 -11.39 6.26
N LYS A 65 2.27 -10.35 5.59
CA LYS A 65 2.37 -9.00 6.13
C LYS A 65 1.31 -8.15 5.43
N LEU A 66 0.31 -7.68 6.18
CA LEU A 66 -0.73 -6.81 5.66
C LEU A 66 -0.55 -5.42 6.26
N VAL A 67 -0.73 -4.39 5.44
CA VAL A 67 -0.57 -2.98 5.83
C VAL A 67 -1.89 -2.28 5.64
N PHE A 68 -2.38 -1.60 6.67
CA PHE A 68 -3.66 -0.91 6.68
C PHE A 68 -3.51 0.55 7.07
N HIS A 69 -4.37 1.41 6.52
CA HIS A 69 -4.43 2.82 6.87
C HIS A 69 -5.64 3.12 7.74
N PHE A 70 -5.40 3.74 8.89
CA PHE A 70 -6.43 4.11 9.85
C PHE A 70 -6.34 5.59 10.23
N ALA A 71 -7.49 6.18 10.56
CA ALA A 71 -7.60 7.55 11.04
C ALA A 71 -7.71 7.66 12.58
N THR A 72 -7.64 6.53 13.29
CA THR A 72 -7.83 6.47 14.74
C THR A 72 -6.83 5.54 15.39
N SER A 73 -6.51 5.79 16.67
CA SER A 73 -5.51 5.01 17.40
C SER A 73 -6.00 3.64 17.88
N ILE A 74 -7.28 3.47 18.19
CA ILE A 74 -7.82 2.21 18.74
C ILE A 74 -8.49 1.44 17.61
N ILE A 75 -7.93 0.29 17.25
CA ILE A 75 -8.42 -0.56 16.17
C ILE A 75 -9.11 -1.79 16.75
N SER A 76 -10.30 -2.07 16.26
CA SER A 76 -11.04 -3.31 16.51
C SER A 76 -12.02 -3.53 15.37
N THR A 77 -11.55 -4.19 14.33
CA THR A 77 -12.25 -4.26 13.04
C THR A 77 -12.43 -5.72 12.64
N GLU A 78 -13.68 -6.13 12.38
CA GLU A 78 -13.98 -7.45 11.85
C GLU A 78 -13.70 -7.50 10.35
N CYS A 79 -12.99 -8.53 9.91
CA CYS A 79 -12.67 -8.82 8.52
C CYS A 79 -13.17 -10.21 8.14
N ILE A 80 -13.32 -10.44 6.84
CA ILE A 80 -13.73 -11.71 6.25
C ILE A 80 -12.63 -12.19 5.31
N ALA A 81 -12.08 -13.39 5.55
CA ALA A 81 -11.21 -14.06 4.59
C ALA A 81 -12.03 -15.06 3.76
N SER A 82 -11.90 -14.98 2.43
CA SER A 82 -12.61 -15.82 1.47
C SER A 82 -11.64 -16.72 0.72
N CYS A 83 -11.85 -18.03 0.84
CA CYS A 83 -11.15 -19.08 0.11
C CYS A 83 -12.16 -19.90 -0.72
N PRO A 84 -11.71 -20.71 -1.70
CA PRO A 84 -12.60 -21.47 -2.57
C PRO A 84 -13.61 -22.35 -1.81
N GLY A 85 -13.20 -22.91 -0.68
CA GLY A 85 -14.02 -23.77 0.19
C GLY A 85 -14.90 -23.04 1.21
N GLY A 86 -14.84 -21.71 1.30
CA GLY A 86 -15.68 -20.93 2.21
C GLY A 86 -15.00 -19.70 2.80
N THR A 87 -15.68 -19.09 3.76
CA THR A 87 -15.25 -17.84 4.41
C THR A 87 -14.99 -18.03 5.89
N VAL A 88 -14.03 -17.30 6.45
CA VAL A 88 -13.76 -17.24 7.89
C VAL A 88 -13.73 -15.78 8.35
N ARG A 89 -14.34 -15.50 9.51
CA ARG A 89 -14.30 -14.17 10.15
C ARG A 89 -13.15 -14.11 11.13
N PHE A 90 -12.48 -12.96 11.19
CA PHE A 90 -11.43 -12.68 12.15
C PHE A 90 -11.41 -11.19 12.50
N THR A 91 -10.71 -10.81 13.57
CA THR A 91 -10.67 -9.43 14.05
C THR A 91 -9.24 -8.91 14.03
N VAL A 92 -9.02 -7.82 13.31
CA VAL A 92 -7.79 -7.01 13.42
C VAL A 92 -7.97 -6.04 14.57
N LYS A 93 -7.03 -6.03 15.52
CA LYS A 93 -7.11 -5.18 16.71
C LYS A 93 -5.74 -4.72 17.16
N GLY A 94 -5.69 -3.59 17.84
CA GLY A 94 -4.44 -3.03 18.38
C GLY A 94 -4.56 -1.55 18.71
N THR A 95 -3.45 -0.98 19.18
CA THR A 95 -3.35 0.44 19.52
C THR A 95 -2.19 1.05 18.74
N LEU A 96 -2.50 2.01 17.87
CA LEU A 96 -1.57 2.68 16.96
C LEU A 96 -1.08 4.01 17.53
N GLN A 97 0.12 4.40 17.11
CA GLN A 97 0.74 5.67 17.50
C GLN A 97 0.38 6.77 16.49
N PHE A 98 0.15 7.98 16.98
CA PHE A 98 -0.10 9.11 16.08
C PHE A 98 1.20 9.53 15.40
N VAL A 99 1.17 9.69 14.08
CA VAL A 99 2.24 10.32 13.32
C VAL A 99 1.63 11.42 12.46
N ASN A 100 2.18 12.62 12.52
CA ASN A 100 1.79 13.72 11.65
C ASN A 100 2.84 13.86 10.55
N ASP A 101 2.56 13.31 9.37
CA ASP A 101 3.49 13.33 8.24
C ASP A 101 3.80 14.75 7.75
N ASN A 102 2.95 15.74 8.06
CA ASN A 102 3.25 17.15 7.76
C ASN A 102 4.43 17.69 8.58
N LEU A 103 4.86 17.00 9.64
CA LEU A 103 6.06 17.35 10.40
C LEU A 103 7.35 16.82 9.73
N LEU A 104 7.24 15.87 8.80
CA LEU A 104 8.39 15.32 8.06
C LEU A 104 8.80 16.22 6.86
N GLU A 105 7.96 17.17 6.48
CA GLU A 105 8.30 18.22 5.50
C GLU A 105 9.28 19.27 6.06
N GLY A 106 9.63 19.18 7.35
CA GLY A 106 10.38 20.21 8.10
C GLY A 106 11.91 20.17 8.06
N ASP A 107 12.55 19.12 7.54
CA ASP A 107 14.02 18.99 7.58
C ASP A 107 14.73 19.29 6.25
N THR A 108 14.04 19.87 5.26
CA THR A 108 14.69 20.60 4.15
C THR A 108 14.60 22.10 4.37
N LYS A 109 15.11 22.57 5.52
CA LYS A 109 15.65 23.93 5.56
C LYS A 109 16.93 23.92 4.72
N SER A 110 16.77 24.06 3.41
CA SER A 110 17.84 24.48 2.51
C SER A 110 18.51 25.69 3.15
N GLU A 111 19.74 25.50 3.64
CA GLU A 111 20.62 26.63 3.88
C GLU A 111 20.67 27.38 2.57
N THR A 112 20.05 28.56 2.56
CA THR A 112 20.20 29.52 1.47
C THR A 112 21.64 30.01 1.55
N VAL A 113 22.56 29.23 0.95
CA VAL A 113 23.89 29.70 0.62
C VAL A 113 23.67 30.86 -0.34
N THR A 114 23.78 32.07 0.19
CA THR A 114 23.71 33.30 -0.60
C THR A 114 24.98 33.36 -1.44
N ARG A 115 24.99 32.68 -2.58
CA ARG A 115 26.10 32.72 -3.52
C ARG A 115 25.99 34.01 -4.32
N ASN A 116 26.61 35.07 -3.81
CA ASN A 116 26.87 36.30 -4.56
C ASN A 116 27.74 35.95 -5.77
N THR A 117 27.11 35.63 -6.89
CA THR A 117 27.81 35.33 -8.15
C THR A 117 27.39 36.39 -9.17
N PRO A 118 28.33 37.13 -9.78
CA PRO A 118 28.01 38.06 -10.86
C PRO A 118 27.35 37.30 -12.03
N LYS A 119 26.24 37.84 -12.56
CA LYS A 119 25.59 37.30 -13.75
C LYS A 119 26.48 37.55 -14.96
N ASP A 120 27.16 36.52 -15.44
CA ASP A 120 27.79 36.52 -16.76
C ASP A 120 26.78 35.95 -17.77
N MET A 121 26.27 36.79 -18.67
CA MET A 121 25.15 36.51 -19.59
C MET A 121 25.63 36.19 -21.00
N SER A 122 26.78 35.55 -21.14
CA SER A 122 27.43 35.30 -22.44
C SER A 122 26.85 34.12 -23.25
N PHE A 123 25.73 33.52 -22.82
CA PHE A 123 25.21 32.28 -23.43
C PHE A 123 23.91 32.40 -24.24
N LEU A 124 23.37 33.60 -24.46
CA LEU A 124 22.13 33.81 -25.27
C LEU A 124 22.40 34.05 -26.77
N GLY A 125 23.54 33.58 -27.29
CA GLY A 125 24.00 33.91 -28.64
C GLY A 125 23.43 33.08 -29.79
N ASP A 126 22.89 31.88 -29.54
CA ASP A 126 22.58 30.96 -30.64
C ASP A 126 21.18 30.33 -30.50
N LEU A 127 20.16 31.05 -30.98
CA LEU A 127 18.89 30.43 -31.35
C LEU A 127 18.56 30.81 -32.80
N PRO A 128 18.39 29.84 -33.72
CA PRO A 128 18.04 30.12 -35.11
C PRO A 128 16.58 30.59 -35.21
N ASP A 129 16.36 31.70 -35.92
CA ASP A 129 15.05 32.24 -36.26
C ASP A 129 14.23 31.23 -37.08
N LEU A 130 13.01 30.93 -36.62
CA LEU A 130 12.02 30.18 -37.38
C LEU A 130 11.35 31.11 -38.42
N PRO A 131 11.13 30.65 -39.66
CA PRO A 131 10.57 31.49 -40.72
C PRO A 131 9.07 31.75 -40.49
N ASN A 132 8.70 33.02 -40.62
CA ASN A 132 7.33 33.52 -40.57
C ASN A 132 6.45 32.84 -41.64
N HIS A 133 5.34 32.25 -41.21
CA HIS A 133 4.29 31.78 -42.09
C HIS A 133 3.46 32.99 -42.54
N MET A 134 3.36 33.18 -43.86
CA MET A 134 2.45 34.12 -44.52
C MET A 134 0.99 33.83 -44.12
N ASP A 135 0.30 34.85 -43.62
CA ASP A 135 -1.15 34.99 -43.65
C ASP A 135 -1.56 35.62 -45.00
N ASP A 136 -2.55 35.02 -45.68
CA ASP A 136 -3.34 35.60 -46.78
C ASP A 136 -4.81 35.27 -46.43
N PRO A 137 -5.77 36.21 -46.60
CA PRO A 137 -6.18 36.67 -47.93
C PRO A 137 -6.40 38.19 -48.10
#